data_AF-A0A9P6YY43-F1
#
_entry.id   AF-A0A9P6YY43-F1
#
_cell.length_a   1.000
_cell.length_b   1.000
_cell.length_c   1.000
_cell.angle_alpha   90.00
_cell.angle_beta   90.00
_cell.angle_gamma   90.00
#
_symmetry.space_group_name_H-M   'P 1'
#
loop_
_entity.id
_entity.type
_entity.pdbx_description
1 polymer ?
#
loop_
_entity_poly.entity_id
_entity_poly.type
_entity_poly.pdbx_seq_one_letter_code
_entity_poly.pdbx_strand_id
1 'polypeptide(L)'
;MREIKYDDEHVHATSDNRDFKVFANYNGDNQSSVEETCKPVPSTNKTWVQLYSFVLNVLSVAVKDKKDLASLVSKARTFLALDDTKANTTAQEYSLACYLIDLADALVLIDTSKSTKAAEKLKSASSILQEELCNVEAFSESNITWDVFYKIHVVLEAFNYTLVLTEIINRSLGLNSKEAKRKAAEASESNPVVFNFVKLQEASKVSLQKIQTMINGGKDLFRAQLQKKLLKDVTDSERCTSYLCTKDGQNLVSGHIKLMVSSWSHSVAALSEEIDRRLQKL
;
A
#
# COMPACT_ATOMS: atom_id res chain seq x y z
N MET A 1 -20.37 -12.23 9.20
CA MET A 1 -19.65 -10.97 8.90
C MET A 1 -20.60 -10.09 8.10
N ARG A 2 -21.01 -8.93 8.63
CA ARG A 2 -21.96 -8.02 7.96
C ARG A 2 -21.33 -7.41 6.71
N GLU A 3 -22.13 -7.12 5.68
CA GLU A 3 -21.70 -6.39 4.49
C GLU A 3 -21.22 -4.98 4.90
N ILE A 4 -20.05 -4.56 4.41
CA ILE A 4 -19.54 -3.22 4.66
C ILE A 4 -20.26 -2.32 3.67
N LYS A 5 -20.97 -1.29 4.12
CA LYS A 5 -21.64 -0.38 3.19
C LYS A 5 -20.63 0.43 2.40
N TYR A 6 -20.84 0.55 1.09
CA TYR A 6 -19.93 1.19 0.13
C TYR A 6 -20.65 2.14 -0.83
N ASP A 7 -21.96 2.32 -0.66
CA ASP A 7 -22.79 3.20 -1.47
C ASP A 7 -22.63 4.68 -1.07
N ASP A 8 -22.79 5.57 -2.06
CA ASP A 8 -22.66 7.01 -1.91
C ASP A 8 -23.57 7.56 -0.81
N GLU A 9 -24.82 7.08 -0.74
CA GLU A 9 -25.81 7.54 0.24
C GLU A 9 -25.33 7.31 1.67
N HIS A 10 -24.85 6.10 1.97
CA HIS A 10 -24.30 5.78 3.28
C HIS A 10 -23.04 6.60 3.63
N VAL A 11 -22.10 6.69 2.69
CA VAL A 11 -20.85 7.43 2.89
C VAL A 11 -21.12 8.92 3.11
N HIS A 12 -22.03 9.52 2.33
CA HIS A 12 -22.41 10.92 2.49
C HIS A 12 -23.15 11.19 3.79
N ALA A 13 -23.96 10.24 4.28
CA ALA A 13 -24.65 10.36 5.55
C ALA A 13 -23.72 10.34 6.79
N THR A 14 -22.48 9.85 6.66
CA THR A 14 -21.54 9.89 7.80
C THR A 14 -21.03 11.30 8.09
N SER A 15 -21.08 11.66 9.38
CA SER A 15 -20.52 12.90 9.92
C SER A 15 -19.02 12.76 10.13
N ASP A 16 -18.24 13.76 9.69
CA ASP A 16 -16.82 13.87 10.02
C ASP A 16 -16.64 14.82 11.20
N ASN A 17 -16.45 14.24 12.40
CA ASN A 17 -16.30 15.01 13.64
C ASN A 17 -14.84 15.04 14.12
N ARG A 18 -13.88 14.81 13.21
CA ARG A 18 -12.45 14.85 13.56
C ARG A 18 -12.03 16.28 13.93
N ASP A 19 -11.23 16.39 14.98
CA ASP A 19 -10.67 17.66 15.42
C ASP A 19 -9.39 17.99 14.65
N PHE A 20 -9.54 18.74 13.56
CA PHE A 20 -8.42 19.24 12.76
C PHE A 20 -7.72 20.47 13.40
N LYS A 21 -8.14 20.90 14.59
CA LYS A 21 -7.59 22.07 15.29
C LYS A 21 -6.76 21.71 16.53
N VAL A 22 -6.57 20.42 16.80
CA VAL A 22 -5.82 19.94 17.97
C VAL A 22 -4.33 20.29 17.90
N PHE A 23 -3.76 20.38 16.71
CA PHE A 23 -2.36 20.73 16.52
C PHE A 23 -2.17 22.24 16.59
N ALA A 24 -1.45 22.70 17.60
CA ALA A 24 -1.00 24.09 17.65
C ALA A 24 -0.09 24.37 16.45
N ASN A 25 -0.54 25.26 15.56
CA ASN A 25 0.24 25.67 14.39
C ASN A 25 1.08 26.90 14.73
N TYR A 26 2.40 26.74 14.72
CA TYR A 26 3.35 27.85 14.91
C TYR A 26 4.09 28.21 13.61
N ASN A 27 3.71 27.59 12.49
CA ASN A 27 4.24 27.94 11.18
C ASN A 27 3.64 29.28 10.73
N GLY A 28 4.40 30.09 10.00
CA GLY A 28 3.90 31.38 9.50
C GLY A 28 2.78 31.20 8.46
N ASP A 29 1.94 32.22 8.26
CA ASP A 29 0.75 32.16 7.39
C ASP A 29 1.03 31.73 5.93
N ASN A 30 2.28 31.89 5.46
CA ASN A 30 2.73 31.48 4.12
C ASN A 30 3.34 30.06 4.08
N GLN A 31 3.23 29.27 5.14
CA GLN A 31 3.77 27.91 5.25
C GLN A 31 2.66 26.91 5.51
N SER A 32 2.85 25.67 5.04
CA SER A 32 1.97 24.55 5.40
C SER A 32 1.84 24.44 6.92
N SER A 33 0.64 24.20 7.39
CA SER A 33 0.37 23.98 8.82
C SER A 33 1.11 22.75 9.34
N VAL A 34 1.36 22.70 10.65
CA VAL A 34 1.92 21.51 11.30
C VAL A 34 1.13 20.25 10.93
N GLU A 35 -0.20 20.36 10.92
CA GLU A 35 -1.08 19.26 10.55
C GLU A 35 -0.85 18.77 9.11
N GLU A 36 -0.72 19.68 8.14
CA GLU A 36 -0.44 19.34 6.74
C GLU A 36 0.96 18.71 6.58
N THR A 37 1.94 19.16 7.35
CA THR A 37 3.31 18.61 7.27
C THR A 37 3.47 17.25 7.95
N CYS A 38 2.64 16.94 8.94
CA CYS A 38 2.73 15.69 9.69
C CYS A 38 1.81 14.59 9.15
N LYS A 39 0.78 14.94 8.37
CA LYS A 39 -0.10 13.95 7.77
C LYS A 39 0.57 13.29 6.55
N PRO A 40 0.59 11.95 6.44
CA PRO A 40 1.05 11.26 5.24
C PRO A 40 0.19 11.57 4.02
N VAL A 41 -1.09 11.90 4.25
CA VAL A 41 -2.11 12.04 3.22
C VAL A 41 -3.01 13.24 3.55
N PRO A 42 -3.56 13.93 2.54
CA PRO A 42 -4.57 14.97 2.74
C PRO A 42 -5.90 14.35 3.24
N SER A 43 -5.90 13.91 4.50
CA SER A 43 -7.00 13.33 5.27
C SER A 43 -7.69 12.10 4.68
N THR A 44 -7.96 11.08 5.50
CA THR A 44 -8.88 9.99 5.14
C THR A 44 -10.29 10.57 4.99
N ASN A 45 -10.64 10.97 3.76
CA ASN A 45 -11.92 11.59 3.44
C ASN A 45 -12.96 10.51 3.05
N LYS A 46 -14.16 10.96 2.68
CA LYS A 46 -15.25 10.07 2.26
C LYS A 46 -14.87 9.20 1.06
N THR A 47 -14.13 9.75 0.11
CA THR A 47 -13.62 9.06 -1.07
C THR A 47 -12.67 7.92 -0.68
N TRP A 48 -11.75 8.19 0.25
CA TRP A 48 -10.85 7.16 0.80
C TRP A 48 -11.63 6.02 1.48
N VAL A 49 -12.62 6.36 2.32
CA VAL A 49 -13.47 5.36 3.00
C VAL A 49 -14.21 4.49 1.99
N GLN A 50 -14.74 5.11 0.95
CA GLN A 50 -15.46 4.41 -0.10
C GLN A 50 -14.54 3.50 -0.93
N LEU A 51 -13.35 3.97 -1.30
CA LEU A 51 -12.33 3.19 -1.99
C LEU A 51 -12.01 1.89 -1.23
N TYR A 52 -11.68 2.01 0.06
CA TYR A 52 -11.36 0.85 0.90
C TYR A 52 -12.59 -0.03 1.16
N SER A 53 -13.79 0.54 1.21
CA SER A 53 -15.02 -0.24 1.29
C SER A 53 -15.21 -1.11 0.05
N PHE A 54 -14.92 -0.60 -1.16
CA PHE A 54 -14.92 -1.43 -2.36
C PHE A 54 -13.88 -2.55 -2.28
N VAL A 55 -12.64 -2.26 -1.89
CA VAL A 55 -11.56 -3.26 -1.74
C VAL A 55 -12.00 -4.40 -0.83
N LEU A 56 -12.50 -4.07 0.37
CA LEU A 56 -12.89 -5.08 1.36
C LEU A 56 -14.12 -5.89 0.94
N ASN A 57 -15.12 -5.25 0.31
CA ASN A 57 -16.29 -5.97 -0.18
C ASN A 57 -15.94 -6.89 -1.36
N VAL A 58 -15.09 -6.45 -2.28
CA VAL A 58 -14.61 -7.28 -3.40
C VAL A 58 -13.93 -8.54 -2.87
N LEU A 59 -13.03 -8.39 -1.91
CA LEU A 59 -12.39 -9.54 -1.24
C LEU A 59 -13.41 -10.44 -0.53
N SER A 60 -14.36 -9.85 0.20
CA SER A 60 -15.39 -10.62 0.93
C SER A 60 -16.27 -11.44 -0.02
N VAL A 61 -16.73 -10.83 -1.11
CA VAL A 61 -17.62 -11.46 -2.09
C VAL A 61 -16.87 -12.52 -2.90
N ALA A 62 -15.61 -12.26 -3.27
CA ALA A 62 -14.77 -13.22 -4.00
C ALA A 62 -14.54 -14.52 -3.23
N VAL A 63 -14.45 -14.46 -1.90
CA VAL A 63 -14.24 -15.63 -1.03
C VAL A 63 -15.52 -16.44 -0.78
N LYS A 64 -16.69 -15.79 -0.73
CA LYS A 64 -17.95 -16.42 -0.28
C LYS A 64 -18.74 -17.10 -1.40
N ASP A 65 -19.42 -16.31 -2.24
CA ASP A 65 -20.41 -16.81 -3.20
C ASP A 65 -20.21 -16.27 -4.62
N LYS A 66 -19.31 -15.29 -4.82
CA LYS A 66 -18.96 -14.66 -6.13
C LYS A 66 -20.13 -14.13 -6.99
N LYS A 67 -21.39 -14.41 -6.65
CA LYS A 67 -22.60 -14.12 -7.43
C LYS A 67 -22.70 -12.64 -7.78
N ASP A 68 -22.35 -11.78 -6.83
CA ASP A 68 -22.41 -10.32 -6.97
C ASP A 68 -21.06 -9.69 -7.34
N LEU A 69 -20.01 -10.49 -7.51
CA LEU A 69 -18.65 -10.00 -7.75
C LEU A 69 -18.57 -9.16 -9.02
N ALA A 70 -19.22 -9.61 -10.11
CA ALA A 70 -19.24 -8.89 -11.38
C ALA A 70 -19.87 -7.50 -11.25
N SER A 71 -21.00 -7.40 -10.54
CA SER A 71 -21.68 -6.11 -10.31
C SER A 71 -20.82 -5.19 -9.45
N LEU A 72 -20.22 -5.72 -8.38
CA LEU A 72 -19.38 -4.95 -7.48
C LEU A 72 -18.10 -4.43 -8.16
N VAL A 73 -17.43 -5.28 -8.95
CA VAL A 73 -16.26 -4.89 -9.75
C VAL A 73 -16.63 -3.78 -10.74
N SER A 74 -17.79 -3.87 -11.39
CA SER A 74 -18.27 -2.82 -12.30
C SER A 74 -18.47 -1.48 -11.57
N LYS A 75 -19.13 -1.49 -10.40
CA LYS A 75 -19.33 -0.28 -9.59
C LYS A 75 -18.01 0.32 -9.12
N ALA A 76 -17.08 -0.53 -8.67
CA ALA A 76 -15.75 -0.10 -8.24
C ALA A 76 -14.96 0.55 -9.40
N ARG A 77 -15.05 0.01 -10.62
CA ARG A 77 -14.43 0.63 -11.80
C ARG A 77 -15.03 1.99 -12.13
N THR A 78 -16.36 2.13 -12.06
CA THR A 78 -17.02 3.42 -12.26
C THR A 78 -16.55 4.44 -11.23
N PHE A 79 -16.44 4.05 -9.96
CA PHE A 79 -15.92 4.89 -8.89
C PHE A 79 -14.45 5.29 -9.12
N LEU A 80 -13.58 4.34 -9.49
CA LEU A 80 -12.17 4.60 -9.79
C LEU A 80 -11.98 5.53 -11.00
N ALA A 81 -12.92 5.55 -11.94
CA ALA A 81 -12.87 6.41 -13.13
C ALA A 81 -13.30 7.86 -12.85
N LEU A 82 -13.76 8.19 -11.63
CA LEU A 82 -14.06 9.57 -11.25
C LEU A 82 -12.74 10.32 -11.01
N ASP A 83 -12.59 11.50 -11.62
CA ASP A 83 -11.39 12.34 -11.49
C ASP A 83 -11.08 12.68 -10.02
N ASP A 84 -12.12 12.84 -9.22
CA ASP A 84 -12.03 13.16 -7.79
C ASP A 84 -11.40 12.02 -6.97
N THR A 85 -11.51 10.77 -7.42
CA THR A 85 -10.98 9.61 -6.69
C THR A 85 -9.46 9.66 -6.58
N LYS A 86 -8.77 9.97 -7.68
CA LYS A 86 -7.31 10.08 -7.70
C LYS A 86 -6.81 11.32 -6.96
N ALA A 87 -7.58 12.41 -6.97
CA ALA A 87 -7.23 13.64 -6.26
C ALA A 87 -7.31 13.50 -4.73
N ASN A 88 -8.18 12.62 -4.25
CA ASN A 88 -8.50 12.45 -2.83
C ASN A 88 -7.85 11.22 -2.18
N THR A 89 -6.96 10.54 -2.90
CA THR A 89 -6.22 9.36 -2.43
C THR A 89 -4.76 9.47 -2.84
N THR A 90 -3.88 8.74 -2.16
CA THR A 90 -2.48 8.63 -2.58
C THR A 90 -2.37 7.78 -3.84
N ALA A 91 -1.27 7.97 -4.57
CA ALA A 91 -0.95 7.13 -5.72
C ALA A 91 -0.92 5.64 -5.36
N GLN A 92 -0.35 5.27 -4.21
CA GLN A 92 -0.23 3.87 -3.78
C GLN A 92 -1.59 3.26 -3.42
N GLU A 93 -2.47 3.98 -2.73
CA GLU A 93 -3.83 3.49 -2.43
C GLU A 93 -4.66 3.31 -3.70
N TYR A 94 -4.59 4.29 -4.62
CA TYR A 94 -5.29 4.23 -5.89
C TYR A 94 -4.79 3.05 -6.75
N SER A 95 -3.47 2.88 -6.87
CA SER A 95 -2.88 1.75 -7.61
C SER A 95 -3.19 0.41 -6.93
N LEU A 96 -3.23 0.32 -5.59
CA LEU A 96 -3.69 -0.88 -4.87
C LEU A 96 -5.11 -1.23 -5.28
N ALA A 97 -6.03 -0.27 -5.27
CA ALA A 97 -7.41 -0.51 -5.64
C ALA A 97 -7.54 -0.93 -7.10
N CYS A 98 -6.90 -0.21 -8.03
CA CYS A 98 -6.87 -0.58 -9.45
C CYS A 98 -6.35 -2.00 -9.66
N TYR A 99 -5.23 -2.34 -9.02
CA TYR A 99 -4.64 -3.67 -9.05
C TYR A 99 -5.61 -4.76 -8.59
N LEU A 100 -6.26 -4.59 -7.44
CA LEU A 100 -7.21 -5.57 -6.92
C LEU A 100 -8.47 -5.69 -7.75
N ILE A 101 -8.99 -4.58 -8.27
CA ILE A 101 -10.14 -4.58 -9.16
C ILE A 101 -9.80 -5.29 -10.47
N ASP A 102 -8.58 -5.13 -11.01
CA ASP A 102 -8.12 -5.89 -12.17
C ASP A 102 -8.02 -7.39 -11.90
N LEU A 103 -7.51 -7.81 -10.72
CA LEU A 103 -7.51 -9.22 -10.33
C LEU A 103 -8.92 -9.79 -10.16
N ALA A 104 -9.83 -9.05 -9.52
CA ALA A 104 -11.20 -9.47 -9.32
C ALA A 104 -11.98 -9.55 -10.65
N ASP A 105 -11.73 -8.62 -11.58
CA ASP A 105 -12.29 -8.65 -12.92
C ASP A 105 -11.76 -9.84 -13.73
N ALA A 106 -10.45 -10.11 -13.64
CA ALA A 106 -9.87 -11.33 -14.23
C ALA A 106 -10.56 -12.59 -13.70
N LEU A 107 -10.82 -12.68 -12.39
CA LEU A 107 -11.54 -13.79 -11.79
C LEU A 107 -12.96 -13.93 -12.35
N VAL A 108 -13.73 -12.84 -12.46
CA VAL A 108 -15.07 -12.82 -13.07
C VAL A 108 -15.02 -13.29 -14.54
N LEU A 109 -14.02 -12.85 -15.28
CA LEU A 109 -13.85 -13.20 -16.70
C LEU A 109 -13.43 -14.66 -16.88
N ILE A 110 -12.63 -15.22 -15.97
CA ILE A 110 -12.29 -16.65 -15.92
C ILE A 110 -13.56 -17.48 -15.69
N ASP A 111 -14.34 -17.13 -14.67
CA ASP A 111 -15.57 -17.86 -14.31
C ASP A 111 -16.65 -17.77 -15.42
N THR A 112 -16.55 -16.80 -16.34
CA THR A 112 -17.44 -16.65 -17.51
C THR A 112 -16.81 -17.07 -18.84
N SER A 113 -15.68 -17.79 -18.81
CA SER A 113 -14.96 -18.32 -19.98
C SER A 113 -14.53 -17.27 -21.02
N LYS A 114 -14.26 -16.03 -20.58
CA LYS A 114 -13.78 -14.92 -21.43
C LYS A 114 -12.25 -14.80 -21.37
N SER A 115 -11.56 -15.85 -21.81
CA SER A 115 -10.11 -16.05 -21.60
C SER A 115 -9.23 -14.89 -22.08
N THR A 116 -9.48 -14.32 -23.26
CA THR A 116 -8.64 -13.21 -23.77
C THR A 116 -8.71 -11.97 -22.87
N LYS A 117 -9.92 -11.59 -22.44
CA LYS A 117 -10.11 -10.43 -21.57
C LYS A 117 -9.56 -10.69 -20.17
N ALA A 118 -9.69 -11.92 -19.66
CA ALA A 118 -9.07 -12.31 -18.40
C ALA A 118 -7.54 -12.17 -18.44
N ALA A 119 -6.92 -12.61 -19.54
CA ALA A 119 -5.47 -12.48 -19.74
C ALA A 119 -5.01 -11.00 -19.78
N GLU A 120 -5.77 -10.12 -20.43
CA GLU A 120 -5.52 -8.68 -20.44
C GLU A 120 -5.57 -8.08 -19.03
N LYS A 121 -6.56 -8.47 -18.21
CA LYS A 121 -6.68 -8.00 -16.83
C LYS A 121 -5.56 -8.49 -15.93
N LEU A 122 -5.11 -9.74 -16.09
CA LEU A 122 -3.94 -10.27 -15.38
C LEU A 122 -2.65 -9.54 -15.77
N LYS A 123 -2.49 -9.23 -17.07
CA LYS A 123 -1.35 -8.45 -17.57
C LYS A 123 -1.35 -7.04 -16.98
N SER A 124 -2.50 -6.37 -17.02
CA SER A 124 -2.71 -5.03 -16.43
C SER A 124 -2.37 -5.01 -14.94
N ALA A 125 -2.87 -5.98 -14.17
CA ALA A 125 -2.54 -6.13 -12.75
C ALA A 125 -1.03 -6.33 -12.53
N SER A 126 -0.35 -7.12 -13.37
CA SER A 126 1.10 -7.30 -13.29
C SER A 126 1.85 -5.99 -13.52
N SER A 127 1.46 -5.20 -14.53
CA SER A 127 2.05 -3.89 -14.81
C SER A 127 1.84 -2.91 -13.65
N ILE A 128 0.61 -2.77 -13.14
CA ILE A 128 0.31 -1.90 -11.98
C ILE A 128 1.17 -2.28 -10.78
N LEU A 129 1.30 -3.58 -10.49
CA LEU A 129 2.10 -4.07 -9.38
C LEU A 129 3.56 -3.64 -9.48
N GLN A 130 4.16 -3.76 -10.67
CA GLN A 130 5.59 -3.53 -10.88
C GLN A 130 5.94 -2.04 -11.07
N GLU A 131 5.12 -1.33 -11.84
CA GLU A 131 5.42 0.01 -12.35
C GLU A 131 4.83 1.12 -11.48
N GLU A 132 3.71 0.87 -10.79
CA GLU A 132 3.03 1.89 -9.99
C GLU A 132 3.10 1.58 -8.49
N LEU A 133 2.59 0.43 -8.09
CA LEU A 133 2.39 0.10 -6.67
C LEU A 133 3.72 -0.15 -5.95
N CYS A 134 4.61 -0.96 -6.52
CA CYS A 134 5.93 -1.22 -5.95
C CYS A 134 7.01 -0.21 -6.41
N ASN A 135 6.60 0.92 -6.99
CA ASN A 135 7.49 2.03 -7.27
C ASN A 135 7.63 2.94 -6.03
N VAL A 136 8.33 2.41 -5.03
CA VAL A 136 8.65 3.12 -3.80
C VAL A 136 10.12 3.50 -3.82
N GLU A 137 10.44 4.69 -3.33
CA GLU A 137 11.83 5.13 -3.17
C GLU A 137 12.48 4.42 -1.99
N ALA A 138 13.78 4.10 -2.12
CA ALA A 138 14.54 3.56 -1.00
C ALA A 138 14.72 4.61 0.09
N PHE A 139 14.81 4.16 1.35
CA PHE A 139 15.21 5.04 2.45
C PHE A 139 16.57 5.67 2.17
N SER A 140 16.66 6.97 2.39
CA SER A 140 17.90 7.74 2.27
C SER A 140 17.95 8.82 3.33
N GLU A 141 19.13 9.34 3.62
CA GLU A 141 19.30 10.45 4.58
C GLU A 141 18.51 11.71 4.20
N SER A 142 18.22 11.89 2.90
CA SER A 142 17.48 13.05 2.38
C SER A 142 15.97 12.83 2.27
N ASN A 143 15.47 11.60 2.45
CA ASN A 143 14.05 11.27 2.36
C ASN A 143 13.59 10.38 3.54
N ILE A 144 13.99 10.75 4.77
CA ILE A 144 13.50 10.09 5.97
C ILE A 144 12.12 10.65 6.32
N THR A 145 11.11 10.15 5.62
CA THR A 145 9.73 10.60 5.77
C THR A 145 8.82 9.45 6.14
N TRP A 146 7.72 9.76 6.84
CA TRP A 146 6.67 8.78 7.13
C TRP A 146 6.01 8.26 5.86
N ASP A 147 6.03 9.04 4.77
CA ASP A 147 5.50 8.67 3.45
C ASP A 147 6.15 7.38 2.90
N VAL A 148 7.47 7.19 3.04
CA VAL A 148 8.13 5.95 2.60
C VAL A 148 7.60 4.74 3.38
N PHE A 149 7.45 4.86 4.71
CA PHE A 149 6.85 3.79 5.53
C PHE A 149 5.41 3.49 5.11
N TYR A 150 4.63 4.55 4.85
CA TYR A 150 3.25 4.42 4.40
C TYR A 150 3.15 3.65 3.08
N LYS A 151 3.92 4.06 2.07
CA LYS A 151 3.96 3.40 0.75
C LYS A 151 4.31 1.92 0.87
N ILE A 152 5.31 1.58 1.67
CA ILE A 152 5.69 0.18 1.92
C ILE A 152 4.54 -0.58 2.58
N HIS A 153 3.88 0.02 3.57
CA HIS A 153 2.74 -0.60 4.24
C HIS A 153 1.62 -0.93 3.25
N VAL A 154 1.23 0.02 2.39
CA VAL A 154 0.22 -0.19 1.34
C VAL A 154 0.63 -1.31 0.38
N VAL A 155 1.91 -1.40 0.01
CA VAL A 155 2.41 -2.52 -0.82
C VAL A 155 2.26 -3.87 -0.10
N LEU A 156 2.62 -3.96 1.18
CA LEU A 156 2.46 -5.19 1.97
C LEU A 156 0.98 -5.54 2.17
N GLU A 157 0.13 -4.54 2.31
CA GLU A 157 -1.32 -4.70 2.36
C GLU A 157 -1.83 -5.31 1.05
N ALA A 158 -1.42 -4.78 -0.11
CA ALA A 158 -1.76 -5.33 -1.41
C ALA A 158 -1.33 -6.79 -1.55
N PHE A 159 -0.13 -7.17 -1.08
CA PHE A 159 0.30 -8.57 -1.10
C PHE A 159 -0.60 -9.50 -0.27
N ASN A 160 -1.15 -9.03 0.86
CA ASN A 160 -2.14 -9.83 1.60
C ASN A 160 -3.37 -10.13 0.74
N TYR A 161 -3.86 -9.10 0.06
CA TYR A 161 -5.02 -9.18 -0.81
C TYR A 161 -4.75 -10.01 -2.07
N THR A 162 -3.55 -9.91 -2.66
CA THR A 162 -3.06 -10.75 -3.75
C THR A 162 -3.13 -12.23 -3.37
N LEU A 163 -2.65 -12.61 -2.18
CA LEU A 163 -2.66 -14.01 -1.74
C LEU A 163 -4.08 -14.59 -1.74
N VAL A 164 -5.07 -13.80 -1.31
CA VAL A 164 -6.47 -14.22 -1.31
C VAL A 164 -6.99 -14.40 -2.75
N LEU A 165 -6.87 -13.37 -3.60
CA LEU A 165 -7.42 -13.42 -4.95
C LEU A 165 -6.72 -14.42 -5.86
N THR A 166 -5.39 -14.55 -5.76
CA THR A 166 -4.63 -15.54 -6.53
C THR A 166 -4.95 -16.96 -6.10
N GLU A 167 -5.21 -17.22 -4.83
CA GLU A 167 -5.69 -18.53 -4.37
C GLU A 167 -7.08 -18.87 -4.95
N ILE A 168 -7.97 -17.88 -5.03
CA ILE A 168 -9.29 -18.09 -5.64
C ILE A 168 -9.17 -18.31 -7.16
N ILE A 169 -8.31 -17.55 -7.84
CA ILE A 169 -8.01 -17.74 -9.28
C ILE A 169 -7.39 -19.12 -9.52
N ASN A 170 -6.44 -19.56 -8.68
CA ASN A 170 -5.89 -20.91 -8.75
C ASN A 170 -7.00 -21.97 -8.73
N ARG A 171 -7.99 -21.84 -7.83
CA ARG A 171 -9.12 -22.78 -7.76
C ARG A 171 -9.99 -22.72 -9.02
N SER A 172 -10.32 -21.52 -9.50
CA SER A 172 -11.10 -21.34 -10.74
C SER A 172 -10.41 -21.93 -11.97
N LEU A 173 -9.07 -21.91 -12.01
CA LEU A 173 -8.27 -22.49 -13.09
C LEU A 173 -7.95 -23.99 -12.90
N GLY A 174 -8.39 -24.63 -11.81
CA GLY A 174 -8.05 -26.03 -11.50
C GLY A 174 -6.57 -26.24 -11.11
N LEU A 175 -5.91 -25.21 -10.58
CA LEU A 175 -4.50 -25.19 -10.15
C LEU A 175 -4.37 -25.43 -8.64
N ASN A 176 -5.03 -26.47 -8.16
CA ASN A 176 -5.19 -26.80 -6.75
C ASN A 176 -4.09 -27.73 -6.18
N SER A 177 -3.13 -28.17 -6.99
CA SER A 177 -1.96 -28.94 -6.54
C SER A 177 -0.67 -28.38 -7.10
N LYS A 178 0.47 -28.67 -6.45
CA LYS A 178 1.80 -28.29 -6.95
C LYS A 178 2.06 -28.85 -8.35
N GLU A 179 1.61 -30.09 -8.60
CA GLU A 179 1.78 -30.73 -9.90
C GLU A 179 0.91 -30.09 -10.99
N ALA A 180 -0.33 -29.71 -10.67
CA ALA A 180 -1.20 -28.97 -11.58
C ALA A 180 -0.60 -27.60 -11.93
N LYS A 181 -0.07 -26.87 -10.93
CA LYS A 181 0.64 -25.61 -11.13
C LYS A 181 1.87 -25.77 -12.01
N ARG A 182 2.69 -26.81 -11.77
CA ARG A 182 3.89 -27.12 -12.57
C ARG A 182 3.54 -27.40 -14.03
N LYS A 183 2.59 -28.31 -14.28
CA LYS A 183 2.14 -28.64 -15.65
C LYS A 183 1.55 -27.43 -16.36
N ALA A 184 0.76 -26.62 -15.66
CA ALA A 184 0.20 -25.40 -16.22
C ALA A 184 1.26 -24.36 -16.56
N ALA A 185 2.32 -24.22 -15.75
CA ALA A 185 3.46 -23.37 -16.07
C ALA A 185 4.24 -23.87 -17.30
N GLU A 186 4.48 -25.19 -17.39
CA GLU A 186 5.14 -25.81 -18.54
C GLU A 186 4.34 -25.69 -19.84
N ALA A 187 3.01 -25.74 -19.75
CA ALA A 187 2.11 -25.58 -20.88
C ALA A 187 1.64 -24.12 -21.09
N SER A 188 2.17 -23.16 -20.32
CA SER A 188 1.59 -21.82 -20.22
C SER A 188 1.55 -21.05 -21.54
N GLU A 189 2.54 -21.28 -22.43
CA GLU A 189 2.60 -20.66 -23.76
C GLU A 189 1.36 -20.95 -24.63
N SER A 190 0.64 -22.04 -24.35
CA SER A 190 -0.58 -22.43 -25.06
C SER A 190 -1.87 -21.83 -24.47
N ASN A 191 -1.82 -21.25 -23.27
CA ASN A 191 -2.97 -20.65 -22.59
C ASN A 191 -2.63 -19.24 -22.06
N PRO A 192 -3.09 -18.17 -22.74
CA PRO A 192 -2.79 -16.79 -22.36
C PRO A 192 -3.19 -16.42 -20.93
N VAL A 193 -4.24 -17.02 -20.38
CA VAL A 193 -4.68 -16.76 -18.99
C VAL A 193 -3.66 -17.33 -18.01
N VAL A 194 -3.30 -18.60 -18.20
CA VAL A 194 -2.31 -19.29 -17.36
C VAL A 194 -0.95 -18.61 -17.47
N PHE A 195 -0.53 -18.24 -18.68
CA PHE A 195 0.71 -17.50 -18.91
C PHE A 195 0.78 -16.19 -18.11
N ASN A 196 -0.23 -15.32 -18.26
CA ASN A 196 -0.24 -14.04 -17.55
C ASN A 196 -0.42 -14.21 -16.05
N PHE A 197 -1.11 -15.26 -15.60
CA PHE A 197 -1.25 -15.57 -14.18
C PHE A 197 0.07 -16.03 -13.55
N VAL A 198 0.85 -16.87 -14.25
CA VAL A 198 2.20 -17.26 -13.81
C VAL A 198 3.12 -16.04 -13.78
N LYS A 199 3.06 -15.18 -14.81
CA LYS A 199 3.83 -13.92 -14.85
C LYS A 199 3.49 -12.98 -13.69
N LEU A 200 2.22 -12.87 -13.32
CA LEU A 200 1.79 -12.11 -12.15
C LEU A 200 2.38 -12.67 -10.84
N GLN A 201 2.46 -14.00 -10.69
CA GLN A 201 3.07 -14.64 -9.53
C GLN A 201 4.59 -14.39 -9.47
N GLU A 202 5.27 -14.49 -10.62
CA GLU A 202 6.69 -14.12 -10.74
C GLU A 202 6.92 -12.64 -10.41
N ALA A 203 6.10 -11.75 -10.96
CA ALA A 203 6.13 -10.32 -10.68
C ALA A 203 5.93 -10.03 -9.18
N SER A 204 5.02 -10.75 -8.52
CA SER A 204 4.79 -10.64 -7.08
C SER A 204 6.04 -10.98 -6.27
N LYS A 205 6.76 -12.04 -6.65
CA LYS A 205 8.01 -12.45 -6.01
C LYS A 205 9.11 -11.41 -6.20
N VAL A 206 9.31 -10.94 -7.44
CA VAL A 206 10.31 -9.92 -7.78
C VAL A 206 10.02 -8.62 -7.02
N SER A 207 8.75 -8.20 -6.99
CA SER A 207 8.33 -7.00 -6.27
C SER A 207 8.58 -7.12 -4.76
N LEU A 208 8.30 -8.26 -4.12
CA LEU A 208 8.65 -8.46 -2.70
C LEU A 208 10.15 -8.42 -2.44
N GLN A 209 10.97 -8.98 -3.32
CA GLN A 209 12.45 -8.89 -3.22
C GLN A 209 12.94 -7.44 -3.35
N LYS A 210 12.30 -6.65 -4.22
CA LYS A 210 12.56 -5.20 -4.32
C LYS A 210 12.24 -4.49 -3.02
N ILE A 211 11.06 -4.74 -2.42
CA ILE A 211 10.69 -4.16 -1.11
C ILE A 211 11.66 -4.59 -0.01
N GLN A 212 12.04 -5.87 0.02
CA GLN A 212 13.01 -6.40 0.98
C GLN A 212 14.34 -5.64 0.91
N THR A 213 14.85 -5.41 -0.30
CA THR A 213 16.09 -4.67 -0.53
C THR A 213 15.99 -3.24 0.02
N MET A 214 14.87 -2.56 -0.22
CA MET A 214 14.65 -1.19 0.28
C MET A 214 14.56 -1.13 1.81
N ILE A 215 13.84 -2.07 2.43
CA ILE A 215 13.73 -2.19 3.88
C ILE A 215 15.08 -2.47 4.53
N ASN A 216 15.87 -3.37 3.95
CA ASN A 216 17.21 -3.67 4.46
C ASN A 216 18.13 -2.46 4.41
N GLY A 217 18.05 -1.62 3.37
CA GLY A 217 18.74 -0.33 3.34
C GLY A 217 18.33 0.60 4.50
N GLY A 218 17.07 0.57 4.91
CA GLY A 218 16.59 1.29 6.10
C GLY A 218 17.25 0.83 7.41
N LYS A 219 17.56 -0.48 7.57
CA LYS A 219 18.22 -1.00 8.77
C LYS A 219 19.60 -0.41 8.98
N ASP A 220 20.30 -0.16 7.88
CA ASP A 220 21.62 0.47 7.89
C ASP A 220 21.53 1.97 8.20
N LEU A 221 20.45 2.62 7.75
CA LEU A 221 20.21 4.05 7.92
C LEU A 221 19.83 4.43 9.37
N PHE A 222 18.92 3.69 10.00
CA PHE A 222 18.35 4.02 11.31
C PHE A 222 19.25 3.60 12.49
N ARG A 223 20.48 4.15 12.52
CA ARG A 223 21.51 3.87 13.53
C ARG A 223 21.85 5.09 14.39
N ALA A 224 22.74 4.90 15.36
CA ALA A 224 23.20 5.97 16.25
C ALA A 224 23.85 7.15 15.50
N GLN A 225 24.46 6.94 14.32
CA GLN A 225 24.99 8.03 13.50
C GLN A 225 23.89 9.01 13.05
N LEU A 226 22.72 8.50 12.66
CA LEU A 226 21.59 9.33 12.23
C LEU A 226 21.10 10.22 13.38
N GLN A 227 21.08 9.71 14.62
CA GLN A 227 20.67 10.49 15.79
C GLN A 227 21.55 11.74 15.98
N LYS A 228 22.87 11.58 15.82
CA LYS A 228 23.82 12.69 15.94
C LYS A 228 23.64 13.70 14.81
N LYS A 229 23.40 13.21 13.59
CA LYS A 229 23.18 14.05 12.41
C LYS A 229 21.90 14.89 12.58
N LEU A 230 20.77 14.26 12.89
CA LEU A 230 19.49 14.95 13.10
C LEU A 230 19.57 15.98 14.24
N LEU A 231 20.26 15.65 15.34
CA LEU A 231 20.45 16.61 16.42
C LEU A 231 21.19 17.84 15.93
N LYS A 232 22.28 17.63 15.18
CA LYS A 232 23.06 18.72 14.58
C LYS A 232 22.21 19.54 13.61
N ASP A 233 21.44 18.89 12.73
CA ASP A 233 20.58 19.57 11.75
C ASP A 233 19.52 20.46 12.43
N VAL A 234 19.00 20.02 13.58
CA VAL A 234 18.05 20.82 14.39
C VAL A 234 18.77 21.97 15.10
N THR A 235 19.92 21.73 15.74
CA THR A 235 20.62 22.75 16.52
C THR A 235 21.32 23.80 15.67
N ASP A 236 21.80 23.42 14.48
CA ASP A 236 22.52 24.28 13.54
C ASP A 236 21.54 24.99 12.57
N SER A 237 20.25 24.68 12.65
CA SER A 237 19.22 25.33 11.83
C SER A 237 19.17 26.83 12.08
N GLU A 238 19.04 27.62 11.03
CA GLU A 238 18.79 29.08 11.13
C GLU A 238 17.50 29.42 11.90
N ARG A 239 16.59 28.45 12.03
CA ARG A 239 15.33 28.56 12.78
C ARG A 239 15.41 27.99 14.19
N CYS A 240 16.59 27.58 14.64
CA CYS A 240 16.81 27.05 15.98
C CYS A 240 16.44 28.12 17.02
N THR A 241 15.65 27.75 18.01
CA THR A 241 15.29 28.66 19.10
C THR A 241 16.42 28.74 20.12
N SER A 242 16.56 29.88 20.80
CA SER A 242 17.60 30.06 21.83
C SER A 242 17.54 29.00 22.94
N TYR A 243 16.34 28.50 23.26
CA TYR A 243 16.16 27.40 24.21
C TYR A 243 16.85 26.10 23.76
N LEU A 244 16.78 25.77 22.47
CA LEU A 244 17.42 24.56 21.94
C LEU A 244 18.95 24.64 21.92
N CYS A 245 19.54 25.82 22.10
CA CYS A 245 20.98 26.00 22.31
C CYS A 245 21.41 25.76 23.76
N THR A 246 20.48 25.66 24.72
CA THR A 246 20.79 25.35 26.12
C THR A 246 21.05 23.86 26.31
N LYS A 247 21.78 23.49 27.36
CA LYS A 247 22.02 22.08 27.70
C LYS A 247 20.71 21.30 27.91
N ASP A 248 19.73 21.91 28.55
CA ASP A 248 18.44 21.27 28.83
C ASP A 248 17.60 21.09 27.56
N GLY A 249 17.58 22.09 26.67
CA GLY A 249 16.94 21.99 25.36
C GLY A 249 17.58 20.93 24.47
N GLN A 250 18.92 20.87 24.43
CA GLN A 250 19.65 19.83 23.69
C GLN A 250 19.39 18.43 24.25
N ASN A 251 19.35 18.27 25.58
CA ASN A 251 19.02 16.99 26.22
C ASN A 251 17.59 16.54 25.85
N LEU A 252 16.63 17.47 25.87
CA LEU A 252 15.24 17.20 25.51
C LEU A 252 15.13 16.73 24.05
N VAL A 253 15.67 17.50 23.10
CA VAL A 253 15.64 17.16 21.67
C VAL A 253 16.40 15.86 21.40
N SER A 254 17.57 15.67 22.01
CA SER A 254 18.33 14.42 21.88
C SER A 254 17.51 13.20 22.36
N GLY A 255 16.79 13.33 23.47
CA GLY A 255 15.87 12.31 23.96
C GLY A 255 14.77 11.96 22.95
N HIS A 256 14.11 12.97 22.37
CA HIS A 256 13.08 12.77 21.35
C HIS A 256 13.62 12.15 20.06
N ILE A 257 14.77 12.62 19.55
CA ILE A 257 15.42 12.06 18.36
C ILE A 257 15.81 10.60 18.59
N LYS A 258 16.35 10.27 19.77
CA LYS A 258 16.71 8.89 20.13
C LYS A 258 15.47 8.00 20.12
N LEU A 259 14.36 8.44 20.72
CA LEU A 259 13.10 7.70 20.73
C LEU A 259 12.57 7.48 19.30
N MET A 260 12.55 8.54 18.49
CA MET A 260 12.08 8.50 17.11
C MET A 260 12.91 7.56 16.24
N VAL A 261 14.24 7.70 16.23
CA VAL A 261 15.14 6.83 15.43
C VAL A 261 15.04 5.39 15.92
N SER A 262 14.91 5.16 17.23
CA SER A 262 14.68 3.81 17.76
C SER A 262 13.35 3.24 17.26
N SER A 263 12.26 4.01 17.28
CA SER A 263 10.96 3.58 16.78
C SER A 263 11.01 3.21 15.28
N TRP A 264 11.69 4.01 14.46
CA TRP A 264 11.88 3.70 13.04
C TRP A 264 12.74 2.46 12.82
N SER A 265 13.82 2.31 13.58
CA SER A 265 14.67 1.12 13.55
C SER A 265 13.89 -0.16 13.85
N HIS A 266 13.07 -0.15 14.91
CA HIS A 266 12.19 -1.28 15.25
C HIS A 266 11.16 -1.56 14.15
N SER A 267 10.56 -0.50 13.57
CA SER A 267 9.57 -0.64 12.50
C SER A 267 10.18 -1.29 11.25
N VAL A 268 11.37 -0.86 10.84
CA VAL A 268 12.08 -1.46 9.71
C VAL A 268 12.50 -2.90 9.99
N ALA A 269 12.94 -3.21 11.20
CA ALA A 269 13.27 -4.58 11.59
C ALA A 269 12.04 -5.50 11.47
N ALA A 270 10.90 -5.09 12.04
CA ALA A 270 9.65 -5.85 11.97
C ALA A 270 9.13 -6.00 10.53
N LEU A 271 9.19 -4.94 9.72
CA LEU A 271 8.82 -5.00 8.31
C LEU A 271 9.70 -5.98 7.53
N SER A 272 11.00 -6.01 7.80
CA SER A 272 11.92 -6.95 7.16
C SER A 272 11.59 -8.39 7.51
N GLU A 273 11.38 -8.69 8.79
CA GLU A 273 11.03 -10.04 9.23
C GLU A 273 9.72 -10.52 8.58
N GLU A 274 8.75 -9.62 8.46
CA GLU A 274 7.48 -9.91 7.80
C GLU A 274 7.65 -10.18 6.30
N ILE A 275 8.52 -9.43 5.61
CA ILE A 275 8.82 -9.66 4.19
C ILE A 275 9.57 -10.99 4.00
N ASP A 276 10.57 -11.27 4.83
CA ASP A 276 11.35 -12.52 4.79
C ASP A 276 10.41 -13.73 4.95
N ARG A 277 9.49 -13.65 5.92
CA ARG A 277 8.47 -14.67 6.15
C ARG A 277 7.55 -14.88 4.95
N ARG A 278 7.22 -13.84 4.19
CA ARG A 278 6.39 -13.93 2.97
C ARG A 278 7.16 -14.53 1.82
N LEU A 279 8.41 -14.13 1.61
CA LEU A 279 9.27 -14.66 0.56
C LEU A 279 9.51 -16.17 0.72
N GLN A 280 9.60 -16.66 1.96
CA GLN A 280 9.71 -18.11 2.23
C GLN A 280 8.45 -18.90 1.82
N LYS A 281 7.30 -18.25 1.68
CA LYS A 281 6.01 -18.88 1.32
C LYS A 281 5.70 -18.84 -0.19
N LEU A 282 6.51 -18.11 -0.98
CA LEU A 282 6.34 -17.90 -2.44
C LEU A 282 7.36 -18.69 -3.27
#